data_AF-A0A1N6E8T3-F1
#
_entry.id   AF-A0A1N6E8T3-F1
#
_cell.length_a   1.000
_cell.length_b   1.000
_cell.length_c   1.000
_cell.angle_alpha   90.00
_cell.angle_beta   90.00
_cell.angle_gamma   90.00
#
_symmetry.space_group_name_H-M   'P 1'
#
loop_
_entity.id
_entity.type
_entity.pdbx_description
1 polymer ?
#
loop_
_entity_poly.entity_id
_entity_poly.type
_entity_poly.pdbx_seq_one_letter_code
_entity_poly.pdbx_strand_id
1 'polypeptide(L)'
;MSRPESFPPALPTQPAALADALGAIRAQMAVLKTCEAALRRALVEARPNGPVTGAAFTVTLHHGTRRRLDPTRLPAYIRDDPAFWRESRSTTLVTTPRASAETPEDDDFEVIERFG
;
A
#
# COMPACT_ATOMS: atom_id res chain seq x y z
N MET A 1 -23.38 -21.97 12.99
CA MET A 1 -22.47 -20.87 12.63
C MET A 1 -21.13 -21.48 12.25
N SER A 2 -20.86 -21.58 10.95
CA SER A 2 -19.63 -22.21 10.45
C SER A 2 -18.44 -21.32 10.78
N ARG A 3 -17.46 -21.90 11.47
CA ARG A 3 -16.16 -21.29 11.75
C ARG A 3 -15.54 -20.93 10.39
N PRO A 4 -15.15 -19.67 10.11
CA PRO A 4 -14.45 -19.38 8.87
C PRO A 4 -13.18 -20.22 8.88
N GLU A 5 -12.96 -20.92 7.77
CA GLU A 5 -11.76 -21.70 7.52
C GLU A 5 -10.53 -20.89 7.94
N SER A 6 -9.63 -21.56 8.65
CA SER A 6 -8.43 -21.02 9.24
C SER A 6 -7.66 -20.13 8.25
N PHE A 7 -7.75 -18.83 8.47
CA PHE A 7 -6.84 -17.86 7.90
C PHE A 7 -5.52 -17.91 8.67
N PRO A 8 -4.34 -17.98 8.00
CA PRO A 8 -4.13 -18.00 6.56
C PRO A 8 -4.01 -19.43 5.97
N PRO A 9 -4.19 -19.59 4.63
CA PRO A 9 -3.85 -20.83 3.93
C PRO A 9 -2.36 -21.15 4.05
N ALA A 10 -1.97 -22.39 3.75
CA ALA A 10 -0.57 -22.80 3.71
C ALA A 10 0.24 -21.90 2.76
N LEU A 11 1.31 -21.28 3.27
CA LEU A 11 2.16 -20.38 2.50
C LEU A 11 3.05 -21.17 1.52
N PRO A 12 3.30 -20.66 0.29
CA PRO A 12 4.26 -21.26 -0.61
C PRO A 12 5.67 -21.14 -0.02
N THR A 13 6.54 -22.11 -0.32
CA THR A 13 7.93 -22.14 0.17
C THR A 13 8.93 -21.54 -0.81
N GLN A 14 8.57 -21.45 -2.10
CA GLN A 14 9.46 -20.92 -3.14
C GLN A 14 9.42 -19.37 -3.16
N PRO A 15 10.58 -18.70 -3.32
CA PRO A 15 10.67 -17.24 -3.22
C PRO A 15 9.87 -16.50 -4.31
N ALA A 16 9.81 -17.04 -5.52
CA ALA A 16 8.98 -16.47 -6.60
C ALA A 16 7.49 -16.54 -6.26
N ALA A 17 7.01 -17.72 -5.85
CA ALA A 17 5.62 -17.90 -5.42
C ALA A 17 5.25 -17.04 -4.20
N LEU A 18 6.19 -16.81 -3.28
CA LEU A 18 6.03 -15.87 -2.17
C LEU A 18 5.87 -14.42 -2.65
N ALA A 19 6.66 -13.99 -3.65
CA ALA A 19 6.57 -12.66 -4.22
C ALA A 19 5.22 -12.44 -4.92
N ASP A 20 4.76 -13.42 -5.70
CA ASP A 20 3.47 -13.36 -6.42
C ASP A 20 2.28 -13.35 -5.45
N ALA A 21 2.29 -14.25 -4.46
CA ALA A 21 1.25 -14.31 -3.43
C ALA A 21 1.17 -12.98 -2.65
N LEU A 22 2.32 -12.40 -2.31
CA LEU A 22 2.36 -11.12 -1.62
C LEU A 22 1.88 -9.97 -2.50
N GLY A 23 2.25 -9.96 -3.79
CA GLY A 23 1.78 -8.99 -4.77
C GLY A 23 0.26 -9.02 -4.89
N ALA A 24 -0.32 -10.22 -5.01
CA ALA A 24 -1.77 -10.42 -5.08
C ALA A 24 -2.50 -9.90 -3.83
N ILE A 25 -2.01 -10.23 -2.63
CA ILE A 25 -2.59 -9.74 -1.37
C ILE A 25 -2.48 -8.22 -1.28
N ARG A 26 -1.33 -7.63 -1.66
CA ARG A 26 -1.16 -6.17 -1.65
C ARG A 26 -2.08 -5.46 -2.63
N ALA A 27 -2.34 -6.04 -3.79
CA ALA A 27 -3.32 -5.52 -4.74
C ALA A 27 -4.73 -5.53 -4.14
N GLN A 28 -5.14 -6.64 -3.52
CA GLN A 28 -6.43 -6.72 -2.81
C GLN A 28 -6.51 -5.69 -1.67
N MET A 29 -5.47 -5.58 -0.85
CA MET A 29 -5.42 -4.57 0.21
C MET A 29 -5.50 -3.14 -0.33
N ALA A 30 -4.90 -2.85 -1.49
CA ALA A 30 -4.95 -1.53 -2.10
C ALA A 30 -6.39 -1.16 -2.50
N VAL A 31 -7.14 -2.10 -3.09
CA VAL A 31 -8.56 -1.90 -3.41
C VAL A 31 -9.37 -1.67 -2.14
N LEU A 32 -9.20 -2.52 -1.13
CA LEU A 32 -9.92 -2.39 0.15
C LEU A 32 -9.60 -1.06 0.85
N LYS A 33 -8.33 -0.64 0.87
CA LYS A 33 -7.92 0.66 1.43
C LYS A 33 -8.52 1.84 0.68
N THR A 34 -8.66 1.73 -0.64
CA THR A 34 -9.30 2.77 -1.45
C THR A 34 -10.78 2.91 -1.08
N CYS A 35 -11.48 1.77 -0.95
CA CYS A 35 -12.87 1.76 -0.48
C CYS A 35 -13.02 2.30 0.95
N GLU A 36 -12.14 1.86 1.86
CA GLU A 36 -12.11 2.36 3.25
C GLU A 36 -11.90 3.87 3.30
N ALA A 37 -10.96 4.40 2.51
CA ALA A 37 -10.69 5.83 2.43
C ALA A 37 -11.90 6.61 1.92
N ALA A 38 -12.62 6.09 0.92
CA ALA A 38 -13.85 6.71 0.41
C ALA A 38 -14.96 6.76 1.46
N LEU A 39 -15.21 5.64 2.17
CA LEU A 39 -16.18 5.57 3.27
C LEU A 39 -15.81 6.51 4.41
N ARG A 40 -14.53 6.53 4.80
CA ARG A 40 -14.01 7.42 5.83
C ARG A 40 -14.20 8.89 5.44
N ARG A 41 -13.90 9.24 4.19
CA ARG A 41 -14.09 10.59 3.68
C ARG A 41 -15.56 11.00 3.75
N ALA A 42 -16.47 10.13 3.30
CA ALA A 42 -17.91 10.39 3.39
C ALA A 42 -18.38 10.60 4.84
N LEU A 43 -17.87 9.83 5.80
CA LEU A 43 -18.18 10.00 7.23
C LEU A 43 -17.66 11.33 7.79
N VAL A 44 -16.48 11.78 7.36
CA VAL A 44 -15.93 13.09 7.77
C VAL A 44 -16.73 14.24 7.16
N GLU A 45 -17.08 14.15 5.87
CA GLU A 45 -17.87 15.16 5.16
C GLU A 45 -19.30 15.29 5.71
N ALA A 46 -19.90 14.18 6.17
CA ALA A 46 -21.20 14.18 6.83
C ALA A 46 -21.22 14.95 8.16
N ARG A 47 -20.03 15.28 8.73
CA ARG A 47 -19.85 16.03 10.00
C ARG A 47 -20.81 15.61 11.12
N PRO A 48 -20.86 14.32 11.48
CA PRO A 48 -21.70 13.89 12.59
C PRO A 48 -21.19 14.54 13.89
N ASN A 49 -22.09 15.12 14.67
CA ASN A 49 -21.78 15.75 15.96
C ASN A 49 -21.56 14.71 17.10
N GLY A 50 -21.47 13.42 16.77
CA GLY A 50 -21.35 12.30 17.72
C GLY A 50 -21.07 10.95 17.03
N PRO A 51 -21.05 9.84 17.79
CA PRO A 51 -20.84 8.51 17.24
C PRO A 51 -21.92 8.12 16.22
N VAL A 52 -21.53 7.44 15.15
CA VAL A 52 -22.43 6.89 14.13
C VAL A 52 -22.52 5.38 14.32
N THR A 53 -23.70 4.87 14.65
CA THR A 53 -23.93 3.43 14.90
C THR A 53 -24.66 2.80 13.71
N GLY A 54 -24.04 1.78 13.12
CA GLY A 54 -24.67 0.87 12.15
C GLY A 54 -25.10 -0.45 12.80
N ALA A 55 -25.60 -1.39 11.99
CA ALA A 55 -26.13 -2.66 12.47
C ALA A 55 -25.10 -3.54 13.20
N ALA A 56 -23.82 -3.47 12.81
CA ALA A 56 -22.75 -4.29 13.38
C ALA A 56 -21.59 -3.48 14.00
N PHE A 57 -21.47 -2.18 13.70
CA PHE A 57 -20.30 -1.37 14.04
C PHE A 57 -20.71 0.04 14.48
N THR A 58 -19.94 0.64 15.38
CA THR A 58 -20.06 2.05 15.76
C THR A 58 -18.77 2.78 15.41
N VAL A 59 -18.89 3.96 14.80
CA VAL A 59 -17.76 4.81 14.40
C VAL A 59 -17.78 6.10 15.20
N THR A 60 -16.64 6.44 15.80
CA THR A 60 -16.46 7.72 16.53
C THR A 60 -15.32 8.50 15.88
N LEU A 61 -15.57 9.77 15.53
CA LEU A 61 -14.55 10.65 15.00
C LEU A 61 -13.78 11.33 16.13
N HIS A 62 -12.49 11.01 16.24
CA HIS A 62 -11.57 11.68 17.15
C HIS A 62 -10.68 12.65 16.37
N HIS A 63 -10.66 13.91 16.81
CA HIS A 63 -9.76 14.92 16.27
C HIS A 63 -8.54 15.02 17.17
N GLY A 64 -7.36 14.73 16.61
CA GLY A 64 -6.09 14.84 17.33
C GLY A 64 -5.16 15.81 16.63
N THR A 65 -4.64 16.78 17.36
CA THR A 65 -3.55 17.63 16.88
C THR A 65 -2.23 17.12 17.44
N ARG A 66 -1.28 16.82 16.56
CA ARG A 66 0.09 16.47 16.97
C ARG A 66 1.03 17.59 16.59
N ARG A 67 1.83 18.05 17.55
CA ARG A 67 2.97 18.92 17.30
C ARG A 67 4.19 18.04 17.00
N ARG A 68 4.92 18.37 15.94
CA ARG A 68 6.24 17.81 15.65
C ARG A 68 7.25 18.94 15.70
N LEU A 69 8.44 18.65 16.22
CA LEU A 69 9.54 19.57 16.19
C LEU A 69 10.05 19.65 14.74
N ASP A 70 10.21 20.87 14.22
CA ASP A 70 10.74 21.12 12.87
C ASP A 70 12.27 21.15 12.91
N PRO A 71 12.97 20.12 12.38
CA PRO A 71 14.43 20.03 12.48
C PRO A 71 15.15 21.14 11.72
N THR A 72 14.52 21.73 10.69
CA THR A 72 15.12 22.78 9.87
C THR A 72 15.28 24.10 10.62
N ARG A 73 14.45 24.31 11.64
CA ARG A 73 14.46 25.50 12.51
C ARG A 73 15.33 25.31 13.76
N LEU A 74 15.93 24.13 13.94
CA LEU A 74 16.87 23.91 15.04
C LEU A 74 18.20 24.64 14.80
N PRO A 75 18.85 25.13 15.86
CA PRO A 75 20.25 25.57 15.78
C PRO A 75 21.17 24.47 15.23
N ALA A 76 22.20 24.87 14.48
CA ALA A 76 23.14 23.94 13.86
C ALA A 76 23.79 22.99 14.89
N TYR A 77 24.15 23.48 16.08
CA TYR A 77 24.79 22.67 17.11
C TYR A 77 23.93 21.51 17.65
N ILE A 78 22.59 21.59 17.57
CA ILE A 78 21.70 20.47 17.95
C ILE A 78 21.49 19.55 16.76
N ARG A 79 21.41 20.13 15.56
CA ARG A 79 21.18 19.40 14.31
C ARG A 79 22.36 18.53 13.94
N ASP A 80 23.58 18.98 14.18
CA ASP A 80 24.79 18.31 13.72
C ASP A 80 25.42 17.41 14.81
N ASP A 81 24.99 17.55 16.07
CA ASP A 81 25.50 16.76 17.19
C ASP A 81 24.78 15.40 17.31
N PRO A 82 25.49 14.27 17.10
CA PRO A 82 24.92 12.92 17.16
C PRO A 82 24.26 12.57 18.50
N ALA A 83 24.62 13.23 19.60
CA ALA A 83 24.04 12.99 20.92
C ALA A 83 22.53 13.30 20.97
N PHE A 84 22.04 14.16 20.08
CA PHE A 84 20.62 14.51 19.97
C PHE A 84 19.86 13.68 18.93
N TRP A 85 20.51 12.71 18.26
CA TRP A 85 19.89 11.85 17.27
C TRP A 85 19.59 10.46 17.82
N ARG A 86 18.46 9.89 17.35
CA ARG A 86 18.12 8.49 17.55
C ARG A 86 18.09 7.80 16.20
N GLU A 87 19.03 6.89 15.96
CA GLU A 87 19.00 6.03 14.79
C GLU A 87 17.96 4.92 14.97
N SER A 88 17.09 4.73 13.97
CA SER A 88 16.18 3.60 13.91
C SER A 88 16.28 2.98 12.52
N ARG A 89 16.45 1.66 12.47
CA ARG A 89 16.55 0.90 11.21
C ARG A 89 15.24 0.20 10.93
N SER A 90 14.74 0.36 9.71
CA SER A 90 13.52 -0.30 9.24
C SER A 90 13.76 -0.94 7.89
N THR A 91 13.40 -2.21 7.74
CA THR A 91 13.40 -2.90 6.45
C THR A 91 12.04 -2.70 5.79
N THR A 92 12.02 -2.03 4.64
CA THR A 92 10.78 -1.81 3.87
C THR A 92 10.74 -2.77 2.69
N LEU A 93 9.71 -3.62 2.65
CA LEU A 93 9.49 -4.51 1.52
C LEU A 93 8.59 -3.82 0.48
N VAL A 94 9.06 -3.69 -0.76
CA VAL A 94 8.34 -3.03 -1.85
C VAL A 94 7.94 -4.09 -2.89
N THR A 95 6.73 -3.99 -3.43
CA THR A 95 6.20 -4.86 -4.49
C THR A 95 5.82 -3.98 -5.66
N THR A 96 6.36 -4.27 -6.84
CA THR A 96 6.07 -3.56 -8.09
C THR A 96 5.55 -4.57 -9.12
N PRO A 97 4.48 -4.28 -9.86
CA PRO A 97 4.04 -5.14 -10.97
C PRO A 97 5.18 -5.28 -11.98
N ARG A 98 5.50 -6.52 -12.37
CA ARG A 98 6.37 -6.76 -13.52
C ARG A 98 5.51 -6.66 -14.78
N ALA A 99 5.92 -5.86 -15.76
CA ALA A 99 5.29 -5.90 -17.08
C ALA A 99 5.45 -7.32 -17.64
N SER A 100 4.35 -7.98 -17.98
CA SER A 100 4.38 -9.29 -18.64
C SER A 100 5.15 -9.14 -19.96
N ALA A 101 6.26 -9.86 -20.09
CA ALA A 101 6.91 -10.06 -21.37
C ALA A 101 6.13 -11.13 -22.13
N GLU A 102 5.05 -10.71 -22.80
CA GLU A 102 4.45 -11.44 -23.91
C GLU A 102 4.18 -10.39 -25.00
N THR A 103 5.25 -9.98 -25.67
CA THR A 103 5.13 -9.61 -27.08
C THR A 103 5.34 -10.92 -27.83
N PRO A 104 4.33 -11.54 -28.46
CA PRO A 104 4.59 -12.59 -29.42
C PRO A 104 5.44 -11.99 -30.55
N GLU A 105 6.64 -12.55 -30.76
CA GLU A 105 7.46 -12.28 -31.93
C GLU A 105 6.87 -12.97 -33.16
N ASP A 106 6.97 -12.24 -34.28
CA ASP A 106 7.04 -12.67 -35.68
C ASP A 106 5.83 -13.36 -36.33
N ASP A 107 5.11 -12.58 -37.13
CA ASP A 107 4.81 -12.93 -38.53
C ASP A 107 4.43 -11.66 -39.29
N ASP A 108 5.38 -11.12 -40.09
CA ASP A 108 5.14 -10.46 -41.38
C ASP A 108 6.49 -9.94 -41.93
N PHE A 109 7.35 -10.87 -42.33
CA PHE A 109 8.39 -10.58 -43.33
C PHE A 109 7.88 -11.06 -44.69
N GLU A 110 7.38 -10.14 -45.51
CA GLU A 110 7.38 -10.31 -46.97
C GLU A 110 7.72 -8.98 -47.64
N VAL A 111 9.03 -8.66 -47.68
CA VAL A 111 9.57 -7.64 -48.57
C VAL A 111 9.85 -8.31 -49.91
N ILE A 112 8.88 -8.27 -50.83
CA ILE A 112 9.12 -8.60 -52.24
C ILE A 112 9.84 -7.39 -52.86
N GLU A 113 11.17 -7.44 -52.94
CA GLU A 113 11.92 -6.52 -53.79
C GLU A 113 11.66 -6.86 -55.26
N ARG A 114 11.00 -5.94 -55.99
CA ARG A 114 11.03 -5.91 -57.45
C ARG A 114 11.80 -4.68 -57.91
N PHE A 115 13.09 -4.86 -58.16
CA PHE A 115 13.90 -3.94 -58.97
C PHE A 115 13.79 -4.35 -60.45
N GLY A 116 13.55 -3.39 -61.33
CA GLY A 116 13.62 -3.53 -62.80
C GLY A 116 12.37 -3.07 -63.54
#